data_AF-A0A9N8E769-F1
#
_entry.id   AF-A0A9N8E769-F1
#
_cell.length_a   1.000
_cell.length_b   1.000
_cell.length_c   1.000
_cell.angle_alpha   90.00
_cell.angle_beta   90.00
_cell.angle_gamma   90.00
#
_symmetry.space_group_name_H-M   'P 1'
#
loop_
_entity.id
_entity.type
_entity.pdbx_description
1 polymer ?
#
loop_
_entity_poly.entity_id
_entity_poly.type
_entity_poly.pdbx_seq_one_letter_code
_entity_poly.pdbx_strand_id
1 'polypeptide(L)'
;MRPCRFLLSFLALVGSLDIGFSFANANKSPLPSTATRQSAVSFVRPPVTTAPAMASTLRQRKKPTDTALNVSGGASSSRVNTPEQPDYKKLSVLLTSLWGSGGVIYILAKAIKRVVPIALEPFQEGAVPLSQVQLGIYLVTCLWFAYVEGYKGFQTKFSPLVVKRSLTLVPGTSGIHHILLAPLYSMGLFHASKKRKIVSWSVTIGVAAIVAAVKRLPYPWRNIVDAGVVAGLTWGSLSIIAIYCKAWMLGKPPAIDPAMPE
;
A
#
# COMPACT_ATOMS: atom_id res chain seq x y z
N MET A 1 -21.68 -9.30 4.24
CA MET A 1 -21.31 -8.41 3.11
C MET A 1 -20.49 -9.22 2.11
N ARG A 2 -21.04 -9.52 0.91
CA ARG A 2 -20.48 -10.47 -0.07
C ARG A 2 -19.21 -9.90 -0.74
N PRO A 3 -17.98 -10.30 -0.35
CA PRO A 3 -16.74 -9.74 -0.89
C PRO A 3 -16.45 -10.22 -2.32
N CYS A 4 -17.06 -11.34 -2.75
CA CYS A 4 -16.83 -11.92 -4.07
C CYS A 4 -17.20 -11.00 -5.23
N ARG A 5 -18.28 -10.21 -5.13
CA ARG A 5 -18.72 -9.37 -6.26
C ARG A 5 -17.75 -8.22 -6.53
N PHE A 6 -17.20 -7.60 -5.48
CA PHE A 6 -16.20 -6.53 -5.63
C PHE A 6 -14.82 -7.02 -6.06
N LEU A 7 -14.40 -8.20 -5.60
CA LEU A 7 -13.13 -8.79 -6.00
C LEU A 7 -13.14 -9.23 -7.48
N LEU A 8 -14.24 -9.81 -7.95
CA LEU A 8 -14.46 -10.13 -9.36
C LEU A 8 -14.57 -8.87 -10.22
N SER A 9 -15.28 -7.82 -9.76
CA SER A 9 -15.31 -6.54 -10.45
C SER A 9 -13.95 -5.85 -10.50
N PHE A 10 -13.10 -5.99 -9.47
CA PHE A 10 -11.76 -5.41 -9.45
C PHE A 10 -10.77 -6.20 -10.33
N LEU A 11 -10.80 -7.53 -10.31
CA LEU A 11 -10.04 -8.36 -11.26
C LEU A 11 -10.50 -8.10 -12.70
N ALA A 12 -11.80 -7.91 -12.91
CA ALA A 12 -12.33 -7.48 -14.20
C ALA A 12 -11.90 -6.06 -14.56
N LEU A 13 -11.84 -5.09 -13.63
CA LEU A 13 -11.42 -3.71 -13.93
C LEU A 13 -9.91 -3.61 -14.19
N VAL A 14 -9.10 -4.36 -13.45
CA VAL A 14 -7.65 -4.52 -13.71
C VAL A 14 -7.41 -5.27 -15.02
N GLY A 15 -8.22 -6.27 -15.36
CA GLY A 15 -8.18 -7.00 -16.64
C GLY A 15 -8.74 -6.20 -17.84
N SER A 16 -9.75 -5.36 -17.63
CA SER A 16 -10.35 -4.49 -18.66
C SER A 16 -9.45 -3.30 -18.99
N LEU A 17 -8.55 -2.91 -18.09
CA LEU A 17 -7.47 -1.96 -18.37
C LEU A 17 -6.37 -2.54 -19.28
N ASP A 18 -6.37 -3.85 -19.54
CA ASP A 18 -5.42 -4.58 -20.43
C ASP A 18 -6.00 -4.90 -21.83
N ILE A 19 -7.31 -4.72 -22.11
CA ILE A 19 -7.93 -5.10 -23.42
C ILE A 19 -8.08 -3.92 -24.41
N GLY A 20 -7.82 -2.68 -24.00
CA GLY A 20 -8.09 -1.48 -24.82
C GLY A 20 -6.88 -0.76 -25.43
N PHE A 21 -5.66 -1.29 -25.36
CA PHE A 21 -4.47 -0.64 -25.93
C PHE A 21 -4.17 -1.21 -27.34
N SER A 22 -5.11 -1.03 -28.26
CA SER A 22 -4.84 -1.19 -29.69
C SER A 22 -4.17 0.08 -30.22
N PHE A 23 -3.00 -0.09 -30.83
CA PHE A 23 -2.19 0.95 -31.43
C PHE A 23 -2.97 1.61 -32.58
N ALA A 24 -3.32 2.89 -32.43
CA ALA A 24 -3.76 3.74 -33.53
C ALA A 24 -2.95 5.03 -33.51
N ASN A 25 -1.93 5.05 -34.38
CA ASN A 25 -1.14 6.19 -34.76
C ASN A 25 -2.04 7.21 -35.47
N ALA A 26 -2.17 8.42 -34.93
CA ALA A 26 -2.84 9.53 -35.61
C ALA A 26 -2.07 10.82 -35.34
N ASN A 27 -1.10 11.05 -36.21
CA ASN A 27 -0.42 12.31 -36.42
C ASN A 27 -1.41 13.32 -37.02
N LYS A 28 -1.58 14.50 -36.40
CA LYS A 28 -1.91 15.81 -37.02
C LYS A 28 -2.15 16.90 -35.96
N SER A 29 -1.27 17.90 -35.96
CA SER A 29 -1.49 19.29 -35.50
C SER A 29 -2.42 20.06 -36.50
N PRO A 30 -2.80 21.35 -36.31
CA PRO A 30 -2.45 22.35 -35.28
C PRO A 30 -3.65 23.16 -34.69
N LEU A 31 -3.32 24.09 -33.78
CA LEU A 31 -4.15 25.13 -33.08
C LEU A 31 -4.97 26.05 -34.03
N PRO A 32 -5.96 26.82 -33.50
CA PRO A 32 -5.69 28.18 -32.99
C PRO A 32 -6.49 28.62 -31.73
N SER A 33 -6.04 29.75 -31.19
CA SER A 33 -6.44 30.53 -30.01
C SER A 33 -7.90 31.00 -29.93
N THR A 34 -8.44 31.15 -28.71
CA THR A 34 -9.29 32.31 -28.36
C THR A 34 -9.29 32.61 -26.86
N ALA A 35 -9.50 33.89 -26.57
CA ALA A 35 -9.22 34.64 -25.36
C ALA A 35 -10.33 34.62 -24.29
N THR A 36 -9.95 35.05 -23.08
CA THR A 36 -10.72 35.89 -22.15
C THR A 36 -11.98 35.31 -21.49
N ARG A 37 -11.94 35.13 -20.16
CA ARG A 37 -12.62 36.02 -19.18
C ARG A 37 -12.27 35.64 -17.74
N GLN A 38 -11.60 36.55 -17.03
CA GLN A 38 -11.48 36.54 -15.57
C GLN A 38 -12.78 37.06 -14.95
N SER A 39 -13.21 36.49 -13.84
CA SER A 39 -14.10 37.15 -12.89
C SER A 39 -13.75 36.68 -11.49
N ALA A 40 -13.15 37.61 -10.74
CA ALA A 40 -12.93 37.53 -9.31
C ALA A 40 -14.28 37.67 -8.59
N VAL A 41 -14.48 36.89 -7.53
CA VAL A 41 -15.53 37.16 -6.54
C VAL A 41 -14.90 37.15 -5.15
N SER A 42 -15.12 38.27 -4.49
CA SER A 42 -14.59 38.73 -3.22
C SER A 42 -15.25 38.09 -2.01
N PHE A 43 -14.41 37.75 -1.03
CA PHE A 43 -14.49 38.12 0.39
C PHE A 43 -15.89 38.38 1.02
N VAL A 44 -16.31 37.48 1.91
CA VAL A 44 -17.12 37.82 3.11
C VAL A 44 -16.74 36.87 4.26
N ARG A 45 -16.14 37.42 5.34
CA ARG A 45 -16.14 36.87 6.71
C ARG A 45 -17.33 37.49 7.46
N PRO A 46 -17.91 36.78 8.44
CA PRO A 46 -17.98 37.37 9.80
C PRO A 46 -17.88 36.26 10.90
N PRO A 47 -18.17 36.52 12.19
CA PRO A 47 -17.15 36.92 13.15
C PRO A 47 -16.98 35.94 14.33
N VAL A 48 -15.92 36.21 15.08
CA VAL A 48 -15.57 35.62 16.38
C VAL A 48 -16.64 35.95 17.42
N THR A 49 -16.97 34.99 18.28
CA THR A 49 -17.61 35.25 19.57
C THR A 49 -16.88 34.47 20.66
N THR A 50 -16.53 35.22 21.69
CA THR A 50 -15.76 34.87 22.88
C THR A 50 -16.53 34.00 23.88
N ALA A 51 -15.77 33.33 24.74
CA ALA A 51 -16.14 32.41 25.81
C ALA A 51 -17.14 32.97 26.87
N PRO A 52 -17.59 32.15 27.85
CA PRO A 52 -16.76 31.90 29.03
C PRO A 52 -16.78 30.46 29.59
N ALA A 53 -15.85 30.26 30.52
CA ALA A 53 -15.63 29.08 31.35
C ALA A 53 -16.69 28.89 32.43
N MET A 54 -16.91 27.63 32.82
CA MET A 54 -17.42 27.06 34.10
C MET A 54 -17.88 25.62 33.77
N ALA A 55 -17.74 24.57 34.56
CA ALA A 55 -17.38 24.40 35.94
C ALA A 55 -16.75 23.01 36.13
N SER A 56 -15.94 22.92 37.18
CA SER A 56 -15.44 21.71 37.81
C SER A 56 -16.57 20.78 38.26
N THR A 57 -16.47 19.50 37.97
CA THR A 57 -17.14 18.47 38.77
C THR A 57 -16.22 17.27 38.90
N LEU A 58 -15.56 17.23 40.04
CA LEU A 58 -14.82 16.08 40.56
C LEU A 58 -15.80 14.90 40.70
N ARG A 59 -15.58 13.82 39.94
CA ARG A 59 -16.11 12.50 40.28
C ARG A 59 -14.94 11.58 40.62
N GLN A 60 -14.58 11.62 41.90
CA GLN A 60 -13.78 10.60 42.55
C GLN A 60 -14.43 9.23 42.33
N ARG A 61 -13.73 8.32 41.65
CA ARG A 61 -14.08 6.89 41.66
C ARG A 61 -13.03 6.15 42.50
N LYS A 62 -13.51 5.78 43.68
CA LYS A 62 -12.99 4.94 44.76
C LYS A 62 -12.07 3.78 44.29
N LYS A 63 -10.85 3.73 44.84
CA LYS A 63 -9.98 2.54 44.95
C LYS A 63 -10.55 1.58 46.00
N PRO A 64 -10.64 0.27 45.73
CA PRO A 64 -10.51 -0.78 46.75
C PRO A 64 -9.07 -1.32 46.68
N THR A 65 -8.18 -0.97 47.61
CA THR A 65 -7.88 -1.66 48.88
C THR A 65 -7.67 -3.16 48.70
N ASP A 66 -6.42 -3.54 48.91
CA ASP A 66 -5.86 -4.88 48.90
C ASP A 66 -6.61 -5.82 49.86
N THR A 67 -6.96 -7.00 49.37
CA THR A 67 -7.26 -8.15 50.22
C THR A 67 -6.42 -9.29 49.71
N ALA A 68 -5.26 -9.48 50.36
CA ALA A 68 -4.43 -10.64 50.20
C ALA A 68 -5.16 -11.85 50.80
N LEU A 69 -5.63 -12.75 49.94
CA LEU A 69 -6.01 -14.11 50.32
C LEU A 69 -4.95 -15.05 49.77
N ASN A 70 -4.15 -15.57 50.70
CA ASN A 70 -3.20 -16.65 50.49
C ASN A 70 -4.01 -17.94 50.23
N VAL A 71 -4.04 -18.42 48.99
CA VAL A 71 -4.51 -19.76 48.65
C VAL A 71 -3.35 -20.52 48.04
N SER A 72 -2.76 -21.39 48.87
CA SER A 72 -1.84 -22.44 48.48
C SER A 72 -2.65 -23.58 47.86
N GLY A 73 -2.33 -23.98 46.62
CA GLY A 73 -3.00 -25.12 45.99
C GLY A 73 -2.61 -25.34 44.54
N GLY A 74 -1.83 -26.40 44.29
CA GLY A 74 -1.88 -27.17 43.05
C GLY A 74 -1.07 -26.62 41.87
N ALA A 75 0.15 -27.14 41.70
CA ALA A 75 0.89 -27.08 40.45
C ALA A 75 0.11 -27.84 39.34
N SER A 76 -0.78 -27.13 38.67
CA SER A 76 -1.24 -27.49 37.33
C SER A 76 -0.43 -26.63 36.38
N SER A 77 0.60 -27.20 35.77
CA SER A 77 1.28 -26.58 34.63
C SER A 77 0.29 -26.50 33.48
N SER A 78 -0.60 -25.49 33.52
CA SER A 78 -1.33 -25.04 32.35
C SER A 78 -0.28 -24.66 31.33
N ARG A 79 -0.03 -25.54 30.35
CA ARG A 79 0.60 -25.14 29.10
C ARG A 79 -0.24 -23.98 28.61
N VAL A 80 0.28 -22.76 28.78
CA VAL A 80 -0.10 -21.66 27.92
C VAL A 80 0.16 -22.20 26.53
N ASN A 81 -0.91 -22.56 25.83
CA ASN A 81 -0.89 -22.88 24.41
C ASN A 81 -0.46 -21.58 23.72
N THR A 82 0.84 -21.32 23.73
CA THR A 82 1.44 -20.35 22.84
C THR A 82 1.03 -20.83 21.47
N PRO A 83 0.27 -20.05 20.68
CA PRO A 83 -0.17 -20.50 19.37
C PRO A 83 1.08 -21.00 18.64
N GLU A 84 1.09 -22.30 18.30
CA GLU A 84 2.21 -22.98 17.68
C GLU A 84 2.54 -22.17 16.42
N GLN A 85 3.60 -21.37 16.48
CA GLN A 85 3.98 -20.54 15.36
C GLN A 85 4.36 -21.51 14.24
N PRO A 86 3.80 -21.34 13.03
CA PRO A 86 4.07 -22.28 11.96
C PRO A 86 5.57 -22.35 11.72
N ASP A 87 6.09 -23.57 11.64
CA ASP A 87 7.49 -23.80 11.29
C ASP A 87 7.72 -23.32 9.86
N TYR A 88 8.22 -22.09 9.75
CA TYR A 88 8.45 -21.42 8.49
C TYR A 88 9.46 -22.17 7.61
N LYS A 89 10.28 -23.07 8.18
CA LYS A 89 11.24 -23.88 7.42
C LYS A 89 10.59 -25.04 6.67
N LYS A 90 9.32 -25.37 6.95
CA LYS A 90 8.59 -26.37 6.18
C LYS A 90 8.46 -25.91 4.72
N LEU A 91 8.82 -26.79 3.79
CA LEU A 91 8.78 -26.50 2.35
C LEU A 91 7.40 -26.02 1.88
N SER A 92 6.34 -26.59 2.44
CA SER A 92 4.95 -26.23 2.10
C SER A 92 4.59 -24.79 2.52
N VAL A 93 5.08 -24.32 3.67
CA VAL A 93 4.93 -22.94 4.13
C VAL A 93 5.80 -22.01 3.29
N LEU A 94 7.05 -22.40 2.99
CA LEU A 94 7.92 -21.62 2.10
C LEU A 94 7.29 -21.41 0.72
N LEU A 95 6.72 -22.45 0.10
CA LEU A 95 6.15 -22.34 -1.24
C LEU A 95 4.92 -21.41 -1.25
N THR A 96 4.05 -21.52 -0.24
CA THR A 96 2.86 -20.67 -0.13
C THR A 96 3.20 -19.23 0.27
N SER A 97 4.17 -19.01 1.15
CA SER A 97 4.65 -17.67 1.49
C SER A 97 5.39 -17.01 0.33
N LEU A 98 6.16 -17.79 -0.44
CA LEU A 98 6.84 -17.32 -1.65
C LEU A 98 5.81 -16.98 -2.73
N TRP A 99 4.75 -17.76 -2.89
CA TRP A 99 3.64 -17.41 -3.78
C TRP A 99 2.95 -16.10 -3.34
N GLY A 100 2.71 -15.94 -2.04
CA GLY A 100 2.12 -14.72 -1.48
C GLY A 100 2.97 -13.47 -1.69
N SER A 101 4.21 -13.46 -1.20
CA SER A 101 5.11 -12.31 -1.33
C SER A 101 5.61 -12.13 -2.76
N GLY A 102 5.95 -13.22 -3.45
CA GLY A 102 6.41 -13.22 -4.83
C GLY A 102 5.34 -12.75 -5.81
N GLY A 103 4.07 -13.12 -5.60
CA GLY A 103 3.00 -12.59 -6.44
C GLY A 103 2.74 -11.10 -6.22
N VAL A 104 2.95 -10.57 -5.01
CA VAL A 104 2.93 -9.11 -4.79
C VAL A 104 4.07 -8.43 -5.54
N ILE A 105 5.29 -8.98 -5.45
CA ILE A 105 6.44 -8.48 -6.23
C ILE A 105 6.15 -8.53 -7.73
N TYR A 106 5.51 -9.59 -8.23
CA TYR A 106 5.11 -9.72 -9.64
C TYR A 106 4.12 -8.63 -10.07
N ILE A 107 3.11 -8.32 -9.24
CA ILE A 107 2.16 -7.23 -9.49
C ILE A 107 2.89 -5.88 -9.58
N LEU A 108 3.82 -5.62 -8.64
CA LEU A 108 4.61 -4.39 -8.63
C LEU A 108 5.54 -4.32 -9.86
N ALA A 109 6.23 -5.41 -10.19
CA ALA A 109 7.11 -5.50 -11.37
C ALA A 109 6.35 -5.27 -12.68
N LYS A 110 5.12 -5.83 -12.81
CA LYS A 110 4.25 -5.57 -13.97
C LYS A 110 3.88 -4.09 -14.08
N ALA A 111 3.56 -3.43 -12.95
CA ALA A 111 3.28 -2.00 -12.91
C ALA A 111 4.51 -1.17 -13.31
N ILE A 112 5.69 -1.49 -12.76
CA ILE A 112 6.96 -0.84 -13.11
C ILE A 112 7.24 -0.98 -14.61
N LYS A 113 7.18 -2.20 -15.17
CA LYS A 113 7.43 -2.46 -16.61
C LYS A 113 6.53 -1.63 -17.52
N ARG A 114 5.30 -1.34 -17.09
CA ARG A 114 4.35 -0.50 -17.84
C ARG A 114 4.70 0.99 -17.78
N VAL A 115 5.19 1.48 -16.64
CA VAL A 115 5.41 2.92 -16.40
C VAL A 115 6.82 3.38 -16.80
N VAL A 116 7.83 2.51 -16.67
CA VAL A 116 9.23 2.79 -17.07
C VAL A 116 9.38 3.39 -18.47
N PRO A 117 8.77 2.85 -19.55
CA PRO A 117 8.96 3.43 -20.88
C PRO A 117 8.44 4.88 -20.98
N ILE A 118 7.44 5.24 -20.18
CA ILE A 118 6.88 6.60 -20.12
C ILE A 118 7.82 7.51 -19.31
N ALA A 119 8.33 7.01 -18.19
CA ALA A 119 9.29 7.74 -17.35
C ALA A 119 10.60 8.06 -18.10
N LEU A 120 11.02 7.16 -19.00
CA LEU A 120 12.26 7.32 -19.77
C LEU A 120 12.09 8.05 -21.10
N GLU A 121 10.86 8.38 -21.52
CA GLU A 121 10.58 9.11 -22.76
C GLU A 121 11.43 10.39 -22.92
N PRO A 122 11.67 11.23 -21.88
CA PRO A 122 12.50 12.43 -22.04
C PRO A 122 13.99 12.18 -22.34
N PHE A 123 14.47 10.94 -22.18
CA PHE A 123 15.86 10.55 -22.43
C PHE A 123 16.02 9.72 -23.71
N GLN A 124 14.93 9.45 -24.43
CA GLN A 124 14.99 8.72 -25.69
C GLN A 124 15.50 9.61 -26.82
N GLU A 125 16.19 8.99 -27.79
CA GLU A 125 16.70 9.67 -28.98
C GLU A 125 15.54 10.31 -29.76
N GLY A 126 15.64 11.61 -30.04
CA GLY A 126 14.60 12.38 -30.75
C GLY A 126 13.51 13.00 -29.86
N ALA A 127 13.53 12.80 -28.54
CA ALA A 127 12.63 13.48 -27.62
C ALA A 127 13.03 14.95 -27.38
N VAL A 128 12.06 15.81 -27.04
CA VAL A 128 12.34 17.18 -26.60
C VAL A 128 13.10 17.11 -25.27
N PRO A 129 14.34 17.60 -25.18
CA PRO A 129 15.12 17.47 -23.95
C PRO A 129 14.51 18.30 -22.82
N LEU A 130 14.59 17.78 -21.60
CA LEU A 130 14.21 18.50 -20.40
C LEU A 130 15.13 19.73 -20.20
N SER A 131 14.53 20.85 -19.84
CA SER A 131 15.31 21.99 -19.31
C SER A 131 16.06 21.58 -18.03
N GLN A 132 17.21 22.20 -17.75
CA GLN A 132 18.00 21.93 -16.54
C GLN A 132 17.16 22.04 -15.24
N VAL A 133 16.23 22.98 -15.19
CA VAL A 133 15.30 23.13 -14.05
C VAL A 133 14.35 21.94 -13.97
N GLN A 134 13.81 21.48 -15.10
CA GLN A 134 12.91 20.32 -15.15
C GLN A 134 13.63 19.02 -14.80
N LEU A 135 14.90 18.89 -15.17
CA LEU A 135 15.76 17.78 -14.75
C LEU A 135 16.01 17.81 -13.24
N GLY A 136 16.26 18.99 -12.67
CA GLY A 136 16.33 19.16 -11.21
C GLY A 136 15.04 18.71 -10.51
N ILE A 137 13.88 19.14 -11.00
CA ILE A 137 12.57 18.72 -10.47
C ILE A 137 12.37 17.22 -10.65
N TYR A 138 12.79 16.64 -11.78
CA TYR A 138 12.75 15.20 -12.03
C TYR A 138 13.51 14.42 -10.95
N LEU A 139 14.77 14.79 -10.68
CA LEU A 139 15.59 14.12 -9.67
C LEU A 139 15.02 14.27 -8.26
N VAL A 140 14.61 15.49 -7.89
CA VAL A 140 14.01 15.76 -6.57
C VAL A 140 12.71 14.97 -6.39
N THR A 141 11.87 14.89 -7.42
CA THR A 141 10.62 14.11 -7.38
C THR A 141 10.92 12.62 -7.22
N CYS A 142 11.91 12.09 -7.93
CA CYS A 142 12.37 10.70 -7.77
C CYS A 142 12.82 10.41 -6.34
N LEU A 143 13.66 11.26 -5.76
CA LEU A 143 14.12 11.11 -4.37
C LEU A 143 12.99 11.23 -3.36
N TRP A 144 12.07 12.16 -3.58
CA TRP A 144 10.90 12.35 -2.72
C TRP A 144 9.99 11.12 -2.71
N PHE A 145 9.66 10.57 -3.87
CA PHE A 145 8.84 9.34 -3.97
C PHE A 145 9.57 8.12 -3.41
N ALA A 146 10.88 7.98 -3.68
CA ALA A 146 11.68 6.92 -3.08
C ALA A 146 11.64 6.96 -1.54
N TYR A 147 11.67 8.16 -0.95
CA TYR A 147 11.58 8.31 0.50
C TYR A 147 10.15 8.13 1.04
N VAL A 148 9.16 8.85 0.50
CA VAL A 148 7.79 8.87 1.04
C VAL A 148 7.07 7.57 0.74
N GLU A 149 7.08 7.14 -0.52
CA GLU A 149 6.41 5.90 -0.91
C GLU A 149 7.31 4.71 -0.63
N GLY A 150 8.54 4.71 -1.14
CA GLY A 150 9.46 3.57 -1.01
C GLY A 150 9.82 3.25 0.45
N TYR A 151 10.39 4.20 1.18
CA TYR A 151 10.83 3.96 2.55
C TYR A 151 9.67 4.04 3.57
N LYS A 152 8.95 5.16 3.63
CA LYS A 152 7.87 5.37 4.63
C LYS A 152 6.59 4.58 4.34
N GLY A 153 6.26 4.34 3.08
CA GLY A 153 5.09 3.57 2.69
C GLY A 153 5.38 2.06 2.65
N PHE A 154 6.26 1.66 1.74
CA PHE A 154 6.57 0.26 1.49
C PHE A 154 7.41 -0.34 2.62
N GLN A 155 8.66 0.09 2.78
CA GLN A 155 9.63 -0.59 3.64
C GLN A 155 9.21 -0.66 5.12
N THR A 156 8.66 0.41 5.68
CA THR A 156 8.33 0.44 7.12
C THR A 156 6.95 -0.14 7.46
N LYS A 157 6.00 -0.15 6.52
CA LYS A 157 4.61 -0.54 6.80
C LYS A 157 4.12 -1.70 5.95
N PHE A 158 4.14 -1.55 4.62
CA PHE A 158 3.52 -2.53 3.72
C PHE A 158 4.36 -3.79 3.55
N SER A 159 5.66 -3.66 3.30
CA SER A 159 6.59 -4.78 3.10
C SER A 159 6.65 -5.76 4.30
N PRO A 160 6.84 -5.32 5.56
CA PRO A 160 6.83 -6.23 6.70
C PRO A 160 5.45 -6.89 6.90
N LEU A 161 4.36 -6.19 6.58
CA LEU A 161 3.01 -6.75 6.64
C LEU A 161 2.82 -7.87 5.59
N VAL A 162 3.21 -7.62 4.33
CA VAL A 162 3.09 -8.58 3.23
C VAL A 162 3.86 -9.86 3.55
N VAL A 163 5.10 -9.72 4.05
CA VAL A 163 5.93 -10.87 4.44
C VAL A 163 5.33 -11.59 5.65
N LYS A 164 4.90 -10.86 6.69
CA LYS A 164 4.31 -11.48 7.88
C LYS A 164 3.04 -12.28 7.54
N ARG A 165 2.16 -11.72 6.70
CA ARG A 165 0.92 -12.38 6.28
C ARG A 165 1.17 -13.53 5.31
N SER A 166 2.15 -13.44 4.42
CA SER A 166 2.45 -14.58 3.54
C SER A 166 2.94 -15.79 4.34
N LEU A 167 3.68 -15.55 5.44
CA LEU A 167 4.15 -16.59 6.37
C LEU A 167 3.04 -17.20 7.23
N THR A 168 1.83 -16.62 7.29
CA THR A 168 0.68 -17.24 7.99
C THR A 168 -0.11 -18.20 7.10
N LEU A 169 0.24 -18.32 5.81
CA LEU A 169 -0.38 -19.28 4.91
C LEU A 169 0.22 -20.67 5.16
N VAL A 170 -0.58 -21.55 5.75
CA VAL A 170 -0.17 -22.92 6.06
C VAL A 170 -1.09 -23.87 5.31
N PRO A 171 -0.55 -24.68 4.38
CA PRO A 171 -1.32 -25.72 3.69
C PRO A 171 -1.98 -26.68 4.68
N GLY A 172 -3.25 -27.00 4.46
CA GLY A 172 -4.06 -27.89 5.33
C GLY A 172 -4.90 -27.16 6.37
N THR A 173 -4.46 -25.99 6.87
CA THR A 173 -5.25 -25.17 7.81
C THR A 173 -5.86 -23.95 7.15
N SER A 174 -5.17 -23.39 6.14
CA SER A 174 -5.65 -22.26 5.37
C SER A 174 -6.62 -22.73 4.28
N GLY A 175 -7.75 -22.03 4.13
CA GLY A 175 -8.70 -22.31 3.06
C GLY A 175 -8.04 -22.17 1.68
N ILE A 176 -8.44 -23.00 0.72
CA ILE A 176 -7.86 -23.06 -0.64
C ILE A 176 -7.83 -21.66 -1.30
N HIS A 177 -8.88 -20.87 -1.10
CA HIS A 177 -8.99 -19.52 -1.63
C HIS A 177 -7.96 -18.53 -1.04
N HIS A 178 -7.45 -18.75 0.18
CA HIS A 178 -6.35 -17.95 0.75
C HIS A 178 -5.03 -18.23 0.04
N ILE A 179 -4.80 -19.49 -0.34
CA ILE A 179 -3.56 -19.92 -1.01
C ILE A 179 -3.59 -19.52 -2.48
N LEU A 180 -4.71 -19.76 -3.19
CA LEU A 180 -4.84 -19.38 -4.60
C LEU A 180 -4.66 -17.87 -4.78
N LEU A 181 -5.28 -17.08 -3.91
CA LEU A 181 -5.20 -15.62 -3.90
C LEU A 181 -4.17 -15.11 -2.88
N ALA A 182 -3.12 -15.88 -2.60
CA ALA A 182 -2.09 -15.54 -1.62
C ALA A 182 -1.49 -14.12 -1.80
N PRO A 183 -1.29 -13.59 -3.02
CA PRO A 183 -0.80 -12.23 -3.19
C PRO A 183 -1.77 -11.19 -2.62
N LEU A 184 -3.05 -11.32 -2.97
CA LEU A 184 -4.11 -10.41 -2.51
C LEU A 184 -4.40 -10.61 -1.00
N TYR A 185 -4.25 -11.84 -0.49
CA TYR A 185 -4.28 -12.13 0.94
C TYR A 185 -3.15 -11.42 1.69
N SER A 186 -1.93 -11.48 1.15
CA SER A 186 -0.72 -10.89 1.76
C SER A 186 -0.80 -9.36 1.79
N MET A 187 -1.44 -8.74 0.79
CA MET A 187 -1.77 -7.30 0.78
C MET A 187 -2.88 -6.89 1.78
N GLY A 188 -3.58 -7.86 2.37
CA GLY A 188 -4.66 -7.61 3.34
C GLY A 188 -5.99 -7.16 2.70
N LEU A 189 -6.24 -7.50 1.43
CA LEU A 189 -7.48 -7.14 0.73
C LEU A 189 -8.69 -7.93 1.21
N PHE A 190 -8.46 -9.16 1.67
CA PHE A 190 -9.48 -10.02 2.29
C PHE A 190 -8.85 -10.82 3.44
N HIS A 191 -9.70 -11.44 4.27
CA HIS A 191 -9.28 -12.14 5.50
C HIS A 191 -8.30 -11.30 6.35
N ALA A 192 -8.69 -10.06 6.61
CA ALA A 192 -7.96 -9.12 7.44
C ALA A 192 -8.94 -8.39 8.36
N SER A 193 -8.43 -7.76 9.43
CA SER A 193 -9.23 -6.94 10.34
C SER A 193 -10.03 -5.87 9.59
N LYS A 194 -11.19 -5.47 10.13
CA LYS A 194 -12.09 -4.51 9.47
C LYS A 194 -11.36 -3.20 9.12
N LYS A 195 -10.53 -2.71 10.05
CA LYS A 195 -9.70 -1.52 9.87
C LYS A 195 -8.68 -1.71 8.74
N ARG A 196 -7.96 -2.84 8.72
CA ARG A 196 -6.96 -3.14 7.69
C ARG A 196 -7.59 -3.21 6.29
N LYS A 197 -8.74 -3.87 6.17
CA LYS A 197 -9.45 -4.02 4.89
C LYS A 197 -9.83 -2.65 4.30
N ILE A 198 -10.38 -1.74 5.12
CA ILE A 198 -10.73 -0.39 4.68
C ILE A 198 -9.49 0.34 4.17
N VAL A 199 -8.37 0.28 4.91
CA VAL A 199 -7.10 0.92 4.51
C VAL A 199 -6.56 0.33 3.21
N SER A 200 -6.53 -1.00 3.06
CA SER A 200 -6.01 -1.64 1.85
C SER A 200 -6.86 -1.29 0.61
N TRP A 201 -8.19 -1.23 0.76
CA TRP A 201 -9.08 -0.81 -0.32
C TRP A 201 -8.96 0.68 -0.63
N SER A 202 -8.85 1.55 0.38
CA SER A 202 -8.69 3.00 0.17
C SER A 202 -7.36 3.32 -0.53
N VAL A 203 -6.28 2.65 -0.15
CA VAL A 203 -4.97 2.82 -0.81
C VAL A 203 -5.03 2.34 -2.25
N THR A 204 -5.59 1.15 -2.49
CA THR A 204 -5.73 0.59 -3.84
C THR A 204 -6.52 1.53 -4.77
N ILE A 205 -7.67 2.02 -4.31
CA ILE A 205 -8.49 2.96 -5.09
C ILE A 205 -7.80 4.31 -5.25
N GLY A 206 -7.17 4.83 -4.19
CA GLY A 206 -6.46 6.10 -4.19
C GLY A 206 -5.32 6.13 -5.20
N VAL A 207 -4.47 5.10 -5.22
CA VAL A 207 -3.38 4.98 -6.18
C VAL A 207 -3.92 4.89 -7.61
N ALA A 208 -4.96 4.09 -7.85
CA ALA A 208 -5.58 3.98 -9.16
C ALA A 208 -6.15 5.33 -9.65
N ALA A 209 -6.78 6.09 -8.76
CA ALA A 209 -7.32 7.41 -9.07
C ALA A 209 -6.22 8.44 -9.38
N ILE A 210 -5.14 8.46 -8.58
CA ILE A 210 -4.00 9.36 -8.80
C ILE A 210 -3.32 9.05 -10.13
N VAL A 211 -3.05 7.77 -10.43
CA VAL A 211 -2.46 7.37 -11.71
C VAL A 211 -3.37 7.76 -12.89
N ALA A 212 -4.69 7.62 -12.74
CA ALA A 212 -5.64 8.08 -13.76
C ALA A 212 -5.62 9.61 -13.95
N ALA A 213 -5.40 10.38 -12.88
CA ALA A 213 -5.27 11.83 -12.94
C ALA A 213 -3.94 12.26 -13.59
N VAL A 214 -2.82 11.63 -13.22
CA VAL A 214 -1.48 11.92 -13.77
C VAL A 214 -1.43 11.72 -15.29
N LYS A 215 -2.19 10.76 -15.83
CA LYS A 215 -2.32 10.55 -17.28
C LYS A 215 -2.88 11.74 -18.06
N ARG A 216 -3.56 12.68 -17.39
CA ARG A 216 -4.11 13.90 -18.03
C ARG A 216 -3.13 15.06 -18.03
N LEU A 217 -1.96 14.92 -17.41
CA LEU A 217 -0.95 15.97 -17.38
C LEU A 217 -0.24 16.07 -18.74
N PRO A 218 -0.01 17.30 -19.24
CA PRO A 218 0.78 17.48 -20.45
C PRO A 218 2.24 17.09 -20.21
N TYR A 219 2.93 16.74 -21.29
CA TYR A 219 4.38 16.64 -21.31
C TYR A 219 5.00 17.97 -20.83
N PRO A 220 6.06 17.97 -19.99
CA PRO A 220 6.85 16.85 -19.45
C PRO A 220 6.44 16.38 -18.04
N TRP A 221 5.40 16.98 -17.45
CA TRP A 221 5.05 16.78 -16.03
C TRP A 221 4.61 15.36 -15.70
N ARG A 222 3.90 14.70 -16.63
CA ARG A 222 3.54 13.28 -16.50
C ARG A 222 4.78 12.42 -16.30
N ASN A 223 5.83 12.66 -17.08
CA ASN A 223 7.03 11.82 -17.11
C ASN A 223 7.85 11.99 -15.82
N ILE A 224 7.88 13.21 -15.27
CA ILE A 224 8.49 13.51 -13.97
C ILE A 224 7.79 12.74 -12.84
N VAL A 225 6.46 12.76 -12.81
CA VAL A 225 5.70 12.07 -11.76
C VAL A 225 5.80 10.54 -11.92
N ASP A 226 5.64 10.02 -13.13
CA ASP A 226 5.75 8.59 -13.43
C ASP A 226 7.14 8.04 -13.07
N ALA A 227 8.21 8.83 -13.29
CA ALA A 227 9.55 8.48 -12.83
C ALA A 227 9.67 8.37 -11.31
N GLY A 228 9.04 9.29 -10.58
CA GLY A 228 8.93 9.23 -9.12
C GLY A 228 8.25 7.95 -8.65
N VAL A 229 7.10 7.63 -9.24
CA VAL A 229 6.35 6.39 -8.94
C VAL A 229 7.22 5.16 -9.22
N VAL A 230 7.94 5.11 -10.35
CA VAL A 230 8.86 4.01 -10.67
C VAL A 230 9.96 3.87 -9.61
N ALA A 231 10.57 4.97 -9.16
CA ALA A 231 11.58 4.95 -8.11
C ALA A 231 11.00 4.40 -6.78
N GLY A 232 9.82 4.86 -6.39
CA GLY A 232 9.11 4.41 -5.19
C GLY A 232 8.74 2.92 -5.24
N LEU A 233 8.16 2.45 -6.35
CA LEU A 233 7.77 1.05 -6.55
C LEU A 233 8.99 0.11 -6.61
N THR A 234 10.09 0.57 -7.21
CA THR A 234 11.34 -0.20 -7.27
C THR A 234 11.94 -0.39 -5.88
N TRP A 235 12.06 0.70 -5.11
CA TRP A 235 12.49 0.64 -3.71
C TRP A 235 11.57 -0.25 -2.88
N GLY A 236 10.25 -0.10 -3.06
CA GLY A 236 9.24 -0.91 -2.40
C GLY A 236 9.41 -2.40 -2.68
N SER A 237 9.58 -2.78 -3.94
CA SER A 237 9.80 -4.16 -4.36
C SER A 237 11.07 -4.75 -3.74
N LEU A 238 12.18 -4.01 -3.79
CA LEU A 238 13.44 -4.41 -3.16
C LEU A 238 13.29 -4.58 -1.65
N SER A 239 12.54 -3.71 -0.98
CA SER A 239 12.30 -3.82 0.47
C SER A 239 11.51 -5.07 0.85
N ILE A 240 10.55 -5.52 0.02
CA ILE A 240 9.82 -6.78 0.26
C ILE A 240 10.80 -7.95 0.19
N ILE A 241 11.63 -8.00 -0.86
CA ILE A 241 12.63 -9.05 -1.05
C ILE A 241 13.59 -9.07 0.15
N ALA A 242 14.16 -7.92 0.52
CA ALA A 242 15.11 -7.83 1.63
C ALA A 242 14.51 -8.29 2.97
N ILE A 243 13.27 -7.89 3.29
CA ILE A 243 12.59 -8.30 4.52
C ILE A 243 12.24 -9.79 4.48
N TYR A 244 11.81 -10.31 3.32
CA TYR A 244 11.54 -11.74 3.16
C TYR A 244 12.80 -12.59 3.34
N CYS A 245 13.91 -12.23 2.68
CA CYS A 245 15.20 -12.89 2.83
C CYS A 245 15.68 -12.84 4.28
N LYS A 246 15.56 -11.68 4.95
CA LYS A 246 15.90 -11.55 6.38
C LYS A 246 15.05 -12.47 7.26
N ALA A 247 13.74 -12.54 7.03
CA ALA A 247 12.84 -13.40 7.79
C ALA A 247 13.18 -14.87 7.61
N TRP A 248 13.52 -15.28 6.38
CA TRP A 248 13.95 -16.62 6.04
C TRP A 248 15.27 -17.00 6.72
N MET A 249 16.31 -16.16 6.58
CA MET A 249 17.64 -16.42 7.12
C MET A 249 17.65 -16.45 8.66
N LEU A 250 16.91 -15.55 9.30
CA LEU A 250 16.83 -15.48 10.77
C LEU A 250 15.82 -16.46 11.36
N GLY A 251 14.98 -17.09 10.54
CA GLY A 251 13.86 -17.94 10.99
C GLY A 251 12.83 -17.19 11.85
N LYS A 252 12.85 -15.84 11.81
CA LYS A 252 12.00 -14.98 12.64
C LYS A 252 11.17 -14.08 11.74
N PRO A 253 9.83 -14.13 11.81
CA PRO A 253 8.98 -13.25 11.02
C PRO A 253 9.12 -11.79 11.48
N PRO A 254 8.77 -10.80 10.64
CA PRO A 254 8.76 -9.40 11.05
C PRO A 254 7.90 -9.18 12.30
N ALA A 255 8.37 -8.34 13.22
CA ALA A 255 7.67 -8.01 14.47
C ALA A 255 6.53 -7.00 14.23
N ILE A 256 5.56 -7.40 13.42
CA ILE A 256 4.33 -6.64 13.13
C ILE A 256 3.12 -7.56 13.27
N ASP A 257 1.98 -6.99 13.67
CA ASP A 257 0.71 -7.70 13.70
C ASP A 257 0.26 -8.06 12.26
N PRO A 258 0.00 -9.36 11.94
CA PRO A 258 -0.57 -9.77 10.67
C PRO A 258 -1.97 -9.19 10.39
N ALA A 259 -2.63 -8.57 11.37
CA ALA A 259 -3.97 -7.99 11.27
C ALA A 259 -5.03 -9.02 10.83
N MET A 260 -5.03 -10.17 11.50
CA MET A 260 -6.02 -11.24 11.32
C MET A 260 -7.41 -10.78 11.78
N PRO A 261 -8.51 -11.38 11.29
CA PRO A 261 -9.84 -11.07 11.80
C PRO A 261 -9.95 -11.47 13.28
N GLU A 262 -10.52 -10.58 14.09
CA GLU A 262 -11.00 -10.86 15.45
C GLU A 262 -12.26 -11.73 15.42
#